data_AF-A0A067P915-F1
#
_entry.id   AF-A0A067P915-F1
#
_cell.length_a   1.000
_cell.length_b   1.000
_cell.length_c   1.000
_cell.angle_alpha   90.00
_cell.angle_beta   90.00
_cell.angle_gamma   90.00
#
_symmetry.space_group_name_H-M   'P 1'
#
loop_
_entity.id
_entity.type
_entity.pdbx_description
1 polymer ?
#
loop_
_entity_poly.entity_id
_entity_poly.type
_entity_poly.pdbx_seq_one_letter_code
_entity_poly.pdbx_strand_id
1 'polypeptide(L)'
;MAQYKSFLSDAGHQSNPTLANIDSEIAAHLESIRQLCTKRNSLVPISRLPPEVLASIFVQHVAQNDLRSPLLSSGCSADWWIAVTHVCKHWREVALATPMLWCSLPFQRSDLVPEMIVRSRMAPL
;
A
#
# COMPACT_ATOMS: atom_id res chain seq x y z
N MET A 1 27.66 -4.79 31.44
CA MET A 1 26.94 -4.66 30.16
C MET A 1 27.82 -4.78 28.90
N ALA A 2 29.12 -5.11 29.01
CA ALA A 2 30.02 -5.20 27.85
C ALA A 2 30.34 -6.63 27.35
N GLN A 3 29.88 -7.68 28.06
CA GLN A 3 30.21 -9.08 27.74
C GLN A 3 29.15 -9.81 26.90
N TYR A 4 28.01 -9.19 26.60
CA TYR A 4 26.96 -9.83 25.78
C TYR A 4 27.19 -9.64 24.27
N LYS A 5 27.94 -8.60 23.86
CA LYS A 5 28.19 -8.30 22.45
C LYS A 5 29.31 -9.15 21.81
N SER A 6 30.15 -9.83 22.59
CA SER A 6 31.23 -10.67 22.05
C SER A 6 30.82 -12.13 21.79
N PHE A 7 29.65 -12.56 22.28
CA PHE A 7 29.17 -13.96 22.09
C PHE A 7 28.33 -14.15 20.83
N LEU A 8 27.87 -13.08 20.17
CA LEU A 8 27.08 -13.14 18.94
C LEU A 8 27.92 -12.95 17.67
N SER A 9 29.24 -12.80 17.81
CA SER A 9 30.18 -12.66 16.67
C SER A 9 30.76 -13.99 16.18
N ASP A 10 30.34 -15.14 16.76
CA ASP A 10 30.99 -16.44 16.52
C ASP A 10 30.02 -17.59 16.17
N ALA A 11 28.85 -17.27 15.61
CA ALA A 11 27.99 -18.27 14.99
C ALA A 11 27.92 -18.00 13.49
N GLY A 12 28.86 -18.60 12.75
CA GLY A 12 28.82 -18.67 11.29
C GLY A 12 27.45 -19.16 10.83
N HIS A 13 26.64 -18.23 10.32
CA HIS A 13 25.38 -18.50 9.66
C HIS A 13 25.72 -19.18 8.33
N GLN A 14 25.96 -20.50 8.36
CA GLN A 14 25.86 -21.30 7.16
C GLN A 14 24.40 -21.26 6.74
N SER A 15 24.06 -20.37 5.80
CA SER A 15 22.74 -20.29 5.18
C SER A 15 22.33 -21.68 4.76
N ASN A 16 21.31 -22.25 5.42
CA ASN A 16 20.87 -23.60 5.12
C ASN A 16 20.36 -23.62 3.66
N PRO A 17 21.03 -24.32 2.73
CA PRO A 17 20.70 -24.27 1.31
C PRO A 17 19.28 -24.80 1.04
N THR A 18 18.76 -25.68 1.91
CA THR A 18 17.39 -26.17 1.85
C THR A 18 16.38 -25.05 2.13
N LEU A 19 16.65 -24.17 3.09
CA LEU A 19 15.76 -23.02 3.37
C LEU A 19 15.73 -22.06 2.18
N ALA A 20 16.89 -21.76 1.59
CA ALA A 20 16.96 -20.90 0.41
C ALA A 20 16.20 -21.49 -0.81
N ASN A 21 16.24 -22.81 -0.99
CA ASN A 21 15.46 -23.48 -2.03
C ASN A 21 13.95 -23.38 -1.75
N ILE A 22 13.51 -23.63 -0.52
CA ILE A 22 12.09 -23.50 -0.13
C ILE A 22 11.61 -22.05 -0.33
N ASP A 23 12.40 -21.05 0.07
CA ASP A 23 12.06 -19.64 -0.12
C ASP A 23 11.94 -19.28 -1.60
N SER A 24 12.81 -19.83 -2.44
CA SER A 24 12.74 -19.66 -3.90
C SER A 24 11.48 -20.28 -4.50
N GLU A 25 11.10 -21.49 -4.06
CA GLU A 25 9.86 -22.15 -4.48
C GLU A 25 8.62 -21.36 -4.05
N ILE A 26 8.59 -20.88 -2.80
CA ILE A 26 7.53 -20.00 -2.29
C ILE A 26 7.42 -18.74 -3.15
N ALA A 27 8.55 -18.09 -3.44
CA ALA A 27 8.57 -16.88 -4.27
C ALA A 27 8.01 -17.14 -5.68
N ALA A 28 8.40 -18.26 -6.32
CA ALA A 28 7.90 -18.64 -7.64
C ALA A 28 6.38 -18.90 -7.65
N HIS A 29 5.87 -19.57 -6.63
CA HIS A 29 4.42 -19.80 -6.49
C HIS A 29 3.65 -18.52 -6.20
N LEU A 30 4.18 -17.64 -5.34
CA LEU A 30 3.57 -16.33 -5.07
C LEU A 30 3.50 -15.47 -6.32
N GLU A 31 4.53 -15.47 -7.17
CA GLU A 31 4.50 -14.74 -8.44
C GLU A 31 3.45 -15.32 -9.40
N SER A 32 3.35 -16.65 -9.48
CA SER A 32 2.30 -17.32 -10.27
C SER A 32 0.89 -16.92 -9.80
N ILE A 33 0.65 -16.90 -8.48
CA ILE A 33 -0.61 -16.42 -7.89
C ILE A 33 -0.86 -14.95 -8.24
N ARG A 34 0.17 -14.10 -8.17
CA ARG A 34 0.08 -12.67 -8.53
C ARG A 34 -0.37 -12.47 -9.97
N GLN A 35 0.18 -13.24 -10.90
CA GLN A 35 -0.18 -13.19 -12.32
C GLN A 35 -1.62 -13.62 -12.56
N LEU A 36 -2.06 -14.73 -11.95
CA LEU A 36 -3.44 -15.20 -12.03
C LEU A 36 -4.43 -14.19 -11.44
N CYS A 37 -4.12 -13.63 -10.27
CA CYS A 37 -4.93 -12.57 -9.65
C CYS A 37 -5.00 -11.32 -10.53
N THR A 38 -3.90 -10.92 -11.16
CA THR A 38 -3.88 -9.77 -12.09
C THR A 38 -4.78 -10.02 -13.30
N LYS A 39 -4.68 -11.21 -13.92
CA LYS A 39 -5.54 -11.61 -15.04
C LYS A 39 -7.01 -11.70 -14.63
N ARG A 40 -7.31 -12.24 -13.45
CA ARG A 40 -8.69 -12.28 -12.93
C ARG A 40 -9.22 -10.87 -12.74
N ASN A 41 -8.43 -9.98 -12.15
CA ASN A 41 -8.84 -8.61 -11.90
C ASN A 41 -9.06 -7.83 -13.22
N SER A 42 -8.27 -8.06 -14.27
CA SER A 42 -8.53 -7.40 -15.57
C SER A 42 -9.85 -7.83 -16.22
N LEU A 43 -10.46 -8.94 -15.77
CA LEU A 43 -11.74 -9.43 -16.29
C LEU A 43 -12.94 -8.94 -15.49
N VAL A 44 -12.76 -8.38 -14.28
CA VAL A 44 -13.89 -7.89 -13.50
C VAL A 44 -14.40 -6.55 -14.05
N PRO A 45 -15.71 -6.26 -13.97
CA PRO A 45 -16.29 -5.06 -14.59
C PRO A 45 -15.65 -3.74 -14.16
N ILE A 46 -15.31 -3.60 -12.88
CA ILE A 46 -14.73 -2.37 -12.33
C ILE A 46 -13.35 -2.03 -12.92
N SER A 47 -12.60 -3.04 -13.36
CA SER A 47 -11.28 -2.85 -13.99
C SER A 47 -11.37 -2.51 -15.49
N ARG A 48 -12.58 -2.46 -16.05
CA ARG A 48 -12.84 -2.01 -17.44
C ARG A 48 -13.18 -0.52 -17.51
N LEU A 49 -13.31 0.14 -16.36
CA LEU A 49 -13.53 1.59 -16.30
C LEU A 49 -12.26 2.33 -16.78
N PRO A 50 -12.40 3.47 -17.47
CA PRO A 50 -11.27 4.34 -17.73
C PRO A 50 -10.59 4.76 -16.42
N PRO A 51 -9.26 4.93 -16.40
CA PRO A 51 -8.51 5.37 -15.23
C PRO A 51 -9.05 6.65 -14.58
N GLU A 52 -9.56 7.58 -15.38
CA GLU A 52 -10.11 8.87 -14.92
C GLU A 52 -11.41 8.69 -14.13
N VAL A 53 -12.26 7.75 -14.56
CA VAL A 53 -13.50 7.41 -13.86
C VAL A 53 -13.17 6.73 -12.53
N LEU A 54 -12.20 5.81 -12.56
CA LEU A 54 -11.75 5.12 -11.36
C LEU A 54 -11.12 6.10 -10.36
N ALA A 55 -10.28 7.03 -10.82
CA ALA A 55 -9.72 8.11 -10.01
C ALA A 55 -10.81 9.00 -9.38
N SER A 56 -11.84 9.35 -10.15
CA SER A 56 -12.98 10.14 -9.66
C SER A 56 -13.74 9.41 -8.54
N ILE A 57 -13.96 8.10 -8.70
CA ILE A 57 -14.57 7.24 -7.66
C ILE A 57 -13.70 7.25 -6.40
N PHE A 58 -12.38 7.10 -6.53
CA PHE A 58 -11.47 7.10 -5.38
C PHE A 58 -11.54 8.42 -4.61
N VAL A 59 -11.48 9.56 -5.31
CA VAL A 59 -11.51 10.89 -4.69
C VAL A 59 -12.83 11.09 -3.95
N GLN A 60 -13.96 10.74 -4.57
CA GLN A 60 -15.27 10.83 -3.92
C GLN A 60 -15.37 9.90 -2.71
N HIS A 61 -14.84 8.69 -2.80
CA HIS A 61 -14.87 7.72 -1.71
C HIS A 61 -14.07 8.20 -0.50
N VAL A 62 -12.85 8.71 -0.71
CA VAL A 62 -12.02 9.26 0.38
C VAL A 62 -12.73 10.46 1.02
N ALA A 63 -13.20 11.42 0.22
CA ALA A 63 -13.89 12.61 0.72
C ALA A 63 -15.15 12.26 1.55
N GLN A 64 -15.95 11.31 1.10
CA GLN A 64 -17.16 10.89 1.82
C GLN A 64 -16.84 10.23 3.16
N ASN A 65 -15.75 9.47 3.25
CA ASN A 65 -15.38 8.80 4.50
C ASN A 65 -14.69 9.73 5.49
N ASP A 66 -13.87 10.68 5.02
CA ASP A 66 -13.29 11.73 5.85
C ASP A 66 -14.40 12.55 6.53
N LEU A 67 -15.48 12.87 5.80
CA LEU A 67 -16.62 13.63 6.32
C LEU A 67 -17.49 12.85 7.32
N ARG A 68 -17.51 11.51 7.26
CA ARG A 68 -18.36 10.66 8.12
C ARG A 68 -17.71 10.29 9.45
N SER A 69 -16.44 10.62 9.65
CA SER A 69 -15.65 10.29 10.85
C SER A 69 -15.33 11.44 11.83
N PRO A 70 -16.27 12.32 12.25
CA PRO A 70 -16.01 13.16 13.43
C PRO A 70 -16.32 12.46 14.76
N LEU A 71 -17.31 11.55 14.80
CA LEU A 71 -17.93 11.10 16.05
C LEU A 71 -17.47 9.73 16.56
N LEU A 72 -16.74 8.95 15.76
CA LEU A 72 -16.24 7.62 16.12
C LEU A 72 -14.70 7.54 16.12
N SER A 73 -14.02 8.69 15.99
CA SER A 73 -12.57 8.80 15.84
C SER A 73 -11.81 8.67 17.17
N SER A 74 -12.17 7.67 17.96
CA SER A 74 -11.25 7.11 18.95
C SER A 74 -10.34 6.10 18.22
N GLY A 75 -9.38 6.61 17.45
CA GLY A 75 -8.16 5.87 17.11
C GLY A 75 -7.98 5.34 15.68
N CYS A 76 -8.95 5.43 14.78
CA CYS A 76 -8.79 4.93 13.41
C CYS A 76 -9.51 5.83 12.39
N SER A 77 -8.89 6.96 11.99
CA SER A 77 -9.14 7.43 10.63
C SER A 77 -8.68 6.31 9.72
N ALA A 78 -9.61 5.53 9.17
CA ALA A 78 -9.24 4.53 8.18
C ALA A 78 -8.62 5.29 7.01
N ASP A 79 -7.33 5.09 6.76
CA ASP A 79 -6.63 5.72 5.64
C ASP A 79 -7.18 5.15 4.34
N TRP A 80 -8.36 5.60 3.92
CA TRP A 80 -9.09 5.06 2.78
C TRP A 80 -8.29 5.18 1.49
N TRP A 81 -7.48 6.23 1.39
CA TRP A 81 -6.51 6.39 0.31
C TRP A 81 -5.46 5.26 0.31
N ILE A 82 -4.96 4.81 1.47
CA ILE A 82 -4.12 3.59 1.57
C ILE A 82 -4.93 2.38 1.16
N ALA A 83 -6.14 2.20 1.69
CA ALA A 83 -6.98 1.04 1.38
C ALA A 83 -7.17 0.86 -0.13
N VAL A 84 -7.43 1.95 -0.86
CA VAL A 84 -7.54 1.96 -2.33
C VAL A 84 -6.25 1.49 -3.01
N THR A 85 -5.07 1.91 -2.53
CA THR A 85 -3.78 1.47 -3.09
C THR A 85 -3.45 0.00 -2.82
N HIS A 86 -4.16 -0.65 -1.89
CA HIS A 86 -3.92 -2.06 -1.52
C HIS A 86 -4.85 -3.07 -2.22
N VAL A 87 -5.88 -2.61 -2.96
CA VAL A 87 -6.84 -3.51 -3.61
C VAL A 87 -6.19 -4.36 -4.71
N CYS A 88 -5.57 -3.74 -5.70
CA CYS A 88 -4.83 -4.44 -6.75
C CYS A 88 -3.77 -3.54 -7.41
N LYS A 89 -2.93 -4.12 -8.27
CA LYS A 89 -1.89 -3.39 -8.99
C LYS A 89 -2.46 -2.21 -9.80
N HIS A 90 -3.54 -2.43 -10.55
CA HIS A 90 -4.16 -1.39 -11.36
C HIS A 90 -4.71 -0.23 -10.52
N TRP A 91 -5.39 -0.52 -9.41
CA TRP A 91 -5.91 0.51 -8.50
C TRP A 91 -4.78 1.32 -7.87
N ARG A 92 -3.68 0.66 -7.48
CA ARG A 92 -2.49 1.33 -6.98
C ARG A 92 -1.91 2.30 -8.00
N GLU A 93 -1.76 1.88 -9.25
CA GLU A 93 -1.23 2.72 -10.33
C GLU A 93 -2.11 3.96 -10.54
N VAL A 94 -3.44 3.78 -10.61
CA VAL A 94 -4.38 4.89 -10.77
C VAL A 94 -4.36 5.83 -9.56
N ALA A 95 -4.35 5.29 -8.34
CA ALA A 95 -4.33 6.09 -7.13
C ALA A 95 -3.04 6.93 -6.99
N LEU A 96 -1.87 6.31 -7.24
CA LEU A 96 -0.59 7.02 -7.24
C LEU A 96 -0.50 8.08 -8.35
N ALA A 97 -1.19 7.87 -9.47
CA ALA A 97 -1.27 8.83 -10.57
C ALA A 97 -2.31 9.94 -10.35
N THR A 98 -3.06 9.92 -9.24
CA THR A 98 -4.15 10.87 -8.94
C THR A 98 -3.75 11.81 -7.79
N PRO A 99 -3.18 13.00 -8.06
CA PRO A 99 -2.65 13.87 -7.02
C PRO A 99 -3.67 14.31 -5.96
N MET A 100 -4.94 14.49 -6.37
CA MET A 100 -6.04 14.87 -5.48
C MET A 100 -6.28 13.91 -4.31
N LEU A 101 -5.88 12.63 -4.43
CA LEU A 101 -5.99 11.67 -3.33
C LEU A 101 -4.99 11.93 -2.20
N TRP A 102 -3.95 12.70 -2.47
CA TRP A 102 -2.83 12.93 -1.57
C TRP A 102 -2.87 14.30 -0.91
N CYS A 103 -3.95 15.08 -1.14
CA CYS A 103 -4.12 16.42 -0.57
C CYS A 103 -4.70 16.42 0.85
N SER A 104 -5.36 15.34 1.30
CA SER A 104 -5.90 15.24 2.66
C SER A 104 -4.81 14.74 3.60
N LEU A 105 -4.12 15.67 4.27
CA LEU A 105 -2.99 15.33 5.15
C LEU A 105 -3.47 14.77 6.50
N PRO A 106 -3.16 13.50 6.85
CA PRO A 106 -3.60 12.89 8.09
C PRO A 106 -2.76 13.43 9.27
N PHE A 107 -3.41 14.06 10.25
CA PHE A 107 -2.75 14.53 11.46
C PHE A 107 -2.21 13.38 12.33
N GLN A 108 -2.90 12.22 12.31
CA GLN A 108 -2.53 11.04 13.09
C GLN A 108 -1.36 10.24 12.50
N ARG A 109 -0.98 10.50 11.23
CA ARG A 109 0.13 9.83 10.54
C ARG A 109 1.07 10.84 9.91
N SER A 110 1.67 11.66 10.77
CA SER A 110 2.62 12.70 10.37
C SER A 110 3.87 12.16 9.66
N ASP A 111 4.18 10.87 9.87
CA ASP A 111 5.25 10.14 9.17
C ASP A 111 4.97 9.98 7.66
N LEU A 112 3.70 9.97 7.24
CA LEU A 112 3.30 9.82 5.85
C LEU A 112 3.18 11.16 5.12
N VAL A 113 3.07 12.27 5.85
CA VAL A 113 2.90 13.63 5.31
C VAL A 113 3.96 14.01 4.27
N PRO A 114 5.28 13.76 4.48
CA PRO A 114 6.29 14.09 3.47
C PRO A 114 6.04 13.40 2.14
N GLU A 115 5.65 12.12 2.17
CA GLU A 115 5.36 11.35 0.97
C GLU A 115 4.06 11.82 0.30
N MET A 116 3.06 12.23 1.08
CA MET A 116 1.81 12.79 0.56
C MET A 116 2.04 14.13 -0.15
N ILE A 117 2.89 14.99 0.40
CA ILE A 117 3.30 16.26 -0.25
C ILE A 117 4.00 15.97 -1.59
N VAL A 118 4.89 14.97 -1.65
CA VAL A 118 5.53 14.58 -2.91
C VAL A 118 4.49 14.10 -3.94
N ARG A 119 3.47 13.36 -3.50
CA ARG A 119 2.44 12.77 -4.38
C ARG A 119 1.32 13.74 -4.78
N SER A 120 1.04 14.77 -3.99
CA SER A 120 0.05 15.80 -4.32
C SER A 120 0.51 16.71 -5.46
N ARG A 121 1.82 16.72 -5.79
CA ARG A 121 2.39 17.50 -6.90
C ARG A 121 1.96 18.98 -6.80
N MET A 122 1.23 19.49 -7.80
CA MET A 122 0.72 20.86 -7.83
C MET A 122 -0.79 20.95 -7.54
N ALA A 123 -1.39 19.89 -7.01
CA ALA A 123 -2.78 19.94 -6.57
C ALA A 123 -2.91 20.83 -5.32
N PRO A 124 -4.07 21.50 -5.13
CA PRO A 124 -4.29 22.33 -3.95
C PRO A 124 -4.25 21.47 -2.68
N LEU A 125 -3.41 21.87 -1.72
CA LEU A 125 -3.34 21.33 -0.36
C LEU A 125 -4.21 22.16 0.59
#